data_AF-A0A0S8K9U3-F1
#
_entry.id   AF-A0A0S8K9U3-F1
#
_cell.length_a   1.000
_cell.length_b   1.000
_cell.length_c   1.000
_cell.angle_alpha   90.00
_cell.angle_beta   90.00
_cell.angle_gamma   90.00
#
_symmetry.space_group_name_H-M   'P 1'
#
loop_
_entity.id
_entity.type
_entity.pdbx_description
1 polymer ?
#
loop_
_entity_poly.entity_id
_entity_poly.type
_entity_poly.pdbx_seq_one_letter_code
_entity_poly.pdbx_strand_id
1 'polypeptide(L)'
;MIGDYRKQKGLFCLIVFATVGLFSLVLAAGAAADAQLATSVIGSAGGQASSTNFVVKSTLGQSTPIGASASTNFEVGAGFWYQDPVAPSTIGDLTANLSESDILLEWSHARDNVAIDHYVIYRATQPYFEAAGGDSIGGTKGTTYLDLSAAGSTLTNYFYVVRAADPSRNLAEDSNQVGEFDRGTMGGPK
;
A
#
# COMPACT_ATOMS: atom_id res chain seq x y z
N MET A 1 12.12 -82.90 37.08
CA MET A 1 13.31 -82.52 36.30
C MET A 1 13.01 -82.73 34.82
N ILE A 2 13.17 -81.66 34.03
CA ILE A 2 13.26 -81.61 32.54
C ILE A 2 12.02 -82.07 31.73
N GLY A 3 11.38 -81.09 31.07
CA GLY A 3 10.26 -81.23 30.12
C GLY A 3 9.05 -80.44 30.62
N ASP A 4 8.74 -79.21 30.20
CA ASP A 4 8.52 -78.85 28.80
C ASP A 4 8.67 -77.32 28.58
N TYR A 5 9.81 -76.78 29.00
CA TYR A 5 10.31 -75.41 28.78
C TYR A 5 10.43 -75.01 27.28
N ARG A 6 9.98 -75.89 26.36
CA ARG A 6 9.93 -75.68 24.90
C ARG A 6 8.61 -75.08 24.40
N LYS A 7 7.50 -75.15 25.15
CA LYS A 7 6.21 -74.54 24.72
C LYS A 7 6.11 -73.03 24.99
N GLN A 8 6.79 -72.49 26.00
CA GLN A 8 6.75 -71.05 26.30
C GLN A 8 7.70 -70.20 25.44
N LYS A 9 8.78 -70.77 24.89
CA LYS A 9 9.69 -70.07 23.97
C LYS A 9 9.12 -69.91 22.55
N GLY A 10 8.24 -70.82 22.13
CA GLY A 10 7.53 -70.71 20.84
C GLY A 10 6.42 -69.67 20.86
N LEU A 11 5.68 -69.54 21.97
CA LEU A 11 4.55 -68.62 22.08
C LEU A 11 4.97 -67.16 22.31
N PHE A 12 6.11 -66.91 22.96
CA PHE A 12 6.61 -65.55 23.16
C PHE A 12 7.42 -65.03 21.95
N CYS A 13 8.00 -65.92 21.13
CA CYS A 13 8.66 -65.53 19.87
C CYS A 13 7.64 -65.30 18.73
N LEU A 14 6.47 -65.96 18.78
CA LEU A 14 5.39 -65.72 17.81
C LEU A 14 4.70 -64.35 17.99
N ILE A 15 4.77 -63.77 19.19
CA ILE A 15 4.15 -62.47 19.50
C ILE A 15 5.12 -61.30 19.24
N VAL A 16 6.44 -61.53 19.22
CA VAL A 16 7.45 -60.47 19.03
C VAL A 16 7.98 -60.39 17.58
N PHE A 17 7.75 -61.41 16.74
CA PHE A 17 8.11 -61.36 15.30
C PHE A 17 6.94 -61.05 14.35
N ALA A 18 5.73 -60.88 14.85
CA ALA A 18 4.61 -60.30 14.07
C ALA A 18 4.45 -58.78 14.27
N THR A 19 5.36 -58.15 15.04
CA THR A 19 5.34 -56.71 15.34
C THR A 19 6.30 -55.88 14.47
N VAL A 20 6.89 -56.43 13.40
CA VAL A 20 7.84 -55.71 12.52
C VAL A 20 7.44 -55.78 11.02
N GLY A 21 6.30 -56.37 10.69
CA GLY A 21 5.84 -56.53 9.30
C GLY A 21 4.70 -55.59 8.92
N LEU A 22 5.05 -54.37 8.50
CA LEU A 22 4.25 -53.52 7.63
C LEU A 22 2.90 -53.03 8.18
N PHE A 23 3.03 -52.01 9.01
CA PHE A 23 2.11 -50.88 9.10
C PHE A 23 1.80 -50.34 7.69
N SER A 24 0.80 -50.90 7.01
CA SER A 24 0.17 -50.21 5.87
C SER A 24 -0.90 -49.30 6.44
N LEU A 25 -0.46 -48.19 7.06
CA LEU A 25 -1.34 -47.06 7.25
C LEU A 25 -1.64 -46.54 5.84
N VAL A 26 -2.79 -46.94 5.31
CA VAL A 26 -3.41 -46.17 4.24
C VAL A 26 -3.67 -44.80 4.86
N LEU A 27 -2.79 -43.84 4.57
CA LEU A 27 -3.13 -42.43 4.64
C LEU A 27 -4.23 -42.24 3.61
N ALA A 28 -5.48 -42.49 4.02
CA ALA A 28 -6.56 -41.74 3.46
C ALA A 28 -6.21 -40.29 3.80
N ALA A 29 -5.70 -39.56 2.81
CA ALA A 29 -5.73 -38.12 2.86
C ALA A 29 -7.21 -37.76 2.96
N GLY A 30 -7.74 -37.74 4.18
CA GLY A 30 -8.98 -37.07 4.47
C GLY A 30 -8.73 -35.65 4.05
N ALA A 31 -9.24 -35.27 2.88
CA ALA A 31 -9.38 -33.85 2.56
C ALA A 31 -10.12 -33.26 3.76
N ALA A 32 -9.43 -32.41 4.52
CA ALA A 32 -10.08 -31.69 5.60
C ALA A 32 -11.28 -31.00 4.98
N ALA A 33 -12.49 -31.36 5.45
CA ALA A 33 -13.64 -30.54 5.19
C ALA A 33 -13.30 -29.16 5.75
N ASP A 34 -13.27 -28.18 4.86
CA ASP A 34 -13.07 -26.76 5.14
C ASP A 34 -11.65 -26.32 5.56
N ALA A 35 -10.65 -26.64 4.75
CA ALA A 35 -9.49 -25.75 4.64
C ALA A 35 -9.94 -24.41 4.00
N GLN A 36 -10.62 -23.55 4.77
CA GLN A 36 -10.81 -22.16 4.37
C GLN A 36 -9.46 -21.45 4.45
N LEU A 37 -9.05 -20.83 3.35
CA LEU A 37 -7.95 -19.88 3.37
C LEU A 37 -8.35 -18.74 4.32
N ALA A 38 -7.61 -18.53 5.41
CA ALA A 38 -7.89 -17.48 6.42
C ALA A 38 -7.81 -16.05 5.87
N THR A 39 -7.35 -15.91 4.62
CA THR A 39 -7.29 -14.66 3.87
C THR A 39 -7.45 -15.01 2.39
N SER A 40 -8.31 -14.28 1.68
CA SER A 40 -8.43 -14.41 0.22
C SER A 40 -7.12 -13.94 -0.42
N VAL A 41 -6.35 -14.88 -0.98
CA VAL A 41 -5.16 -14.56 -1.77
C VAL A 41 -5.63 -14.01 -3.13
N ILE A 42 -5.67 -12.69 -3.27
CA ILE A 42 -5.92 -12.02 -4.56
C ILE A 42 -4.61 -12.04 -5.36
N GLY A 43 -4.49 -12.98 -6.30
CA GLY A 43 -3.26 -13.17 -7.08
C GLY A 43 -3.11 -12.30 -8.34
N SER A 44 -4.20 -11.73 -8.88
CA SER A 44 -4.14 -10.90 -10.09
C SER A 44 -5.52 -10.28 -10.40
N ALA A 45 -5.58 -8.97 -10.63
CA ALA A 45 -6.76 -8.29 -11.18
C ALA A 45 -6.71 -8.39 -12.72
N GLY A 46 -7.88 -8.60 -13.36
CA GLY A 46 -8.00 -8.52 -14.81
C GLY A 46 -7.64 -7.12 -15.34
N GLY A 47 -6.89 -7.07 -16.44
CA GLY A 47 -6.49 -5.82 -17.11
C GLY A 47 -7.65 -5.11 -17.82
N GLN A 48 -7.40 -3.88 -18.27
CA GLN A 48 -8.37 -3.04 -18.98
C GLN A 48 -8.87 -3.73 -20.27
N ALA A 49 -10.19 -3.88 -20.41
CA ALA A 49 -10.85 -4.28 -21.65
C ALA A 49 -11.64 -3.09 -22.19
N SER A 50 -11.51 -2.79 -23.48
CA SER A 50 -12.24 -1.65 -24.10
C SER A 50 -12.90 -2.04 -25.42
N SER A 51 -13.98 -1.34 -25.74
CA SER A 51 -14.68 -1.30 -27.03
C SER A 51 -14.95 0.15 -27.42
N THR A 52 -15.43 0.39 -28.63
CA THR A 52 -15.75 1.74 -29.15
C THR A 52 -16.70 2.55 -28.28
N ASN A 53 -17.51 1.89 -27.45
CA ASN A 53 -18.53 2.54 -26.61
C ASN A 53 -18.34 2.27 -25.11
N PHE A 54 -17.28 1.56 -24.69
CA PHE A 54 -17.15 1.13 -23.30
C PHE A 54 -15.72 0.80 -22.89
N VAL A 55 -15.31 1.17 -21.68
CA VAL A 55 -14.01 0.85 -21.09
C VAL A 55 -14.23 0.23 -19.71
N VAL A 56 -13.75 -1.00 -19.50
CA VAL A 56 -13.67 -1.66 -18.19
C VAL A 56 -12.36 -1.26 -17.54
N LYS A 57 -12.43 -0.47 -16.47
CA LYS A 57 -11.27 0.00 -15.68
C LYS A 57 -11.02 -0.92 -14.48
N SER A 58 -10.50 -2.12 -14.76
CA SER A 58 -10.04 -3.14 -13.78
C SER A 58 -11.14 -3.76 -12.88
N THR A 59 -10.94 -5.01 -12.41
CA THR A 59 -11.95 -5.75 -11.61
C THR A 59 -11.39 -6.33 -10.29
N LEU A 60 -11.82 -5.74 -9.16
CA LEU A 60 -11.91 -6.17 -7.75
C LEU A 60 -13.21 -6.85 -7.26
N GLY A 61 -13.26 -8.14 -6.92
CA GLY A 61 -14.45 -8.77 -6.31
C GLY A 61 -14.76 -8.29 -4.86
N GLN A 62 -16.05 -8.25 -4.48
CA GLN A 62 -16.55 -7.93 -3.13
C GLN A 62 -17.04 -9.21 -2.44
N SER A 63 -16.88 -9.33 -1.11
CA SER A 63 -17.20 -10.58 -0.38
C SER A 63 -18.70 -10.89 -0.25
N THR A 64 -19.59 -9.93 -0.55
CA THR A 64 -21.04 -10.15 -0.57
C THR A 64 -21.70 -9.40 -1.74
N PRO A 65 -22.65 -10.04 -2.45
CA PRO A 65 -23.26 -9.44 -3.63
C PRO A 65 -24.15 -8.22 -3.36
N ILE A 66 -23.83 -7.06 -3.92
CA ILE A 66 -24.86 -6.06 -4.26
C ILE A 66 -25.67 -6.65 -5.42
N GLY A 67 -26.99 -6.72 -5.26
CA GLY A 67 -27.90 -7.30 -6.24
C GLY A 67 -27.81 -6.65 -7.63
N ALA A 68 -28.31 -7.35 -8.64
CA ALA A 68 -28.25 -6.92 -10.03
C ALA A 68 -28.86 -5.52 -10.22
N SER A 69 -28.07 -4.60 -10.78
CA SER A 69 -28.56 -3.31 -11.27
C SER A 69 -28.51 -3.34 -12.79
N ALA A 70 -29.66 -3.23 -13.44
CA ALA A 70 -29.80 -3.32 -14.89
C ALA A 70 -30.22 -1.98 -15.50
N SER A 71 -29.67 -1.67 -16.68
CA SER A 71 -30.24 -0.76 -17.68
C SER A 71 -30.50 -1.59 -18.95
N THR A 72 -31.31 -1.10 -19.89
CA THR A 72 -31.71 -1.84 -21.10
C THR A 72 -30.53 -2.33 -21.97
N ASN A 73 -29.31 -1.84 -21.70
CA ASN A 73 -28.08 -2.18 -22.42
C ASN A 73 -26.94 -2.67 -21.52
N PHE A 74 -27.15 -2.91 -20.22
CA PHE A 74 -26.05 -3.29 -19.32
C PHE A 74 -26.48 -4.01 -18.04
N GLU A 75 -25.81 -5.12 -17.72
CA GLU A 75 -25.87 -5.84 -16.45
C GLU A 75 -24.53 -5.70 -15.73
N VAL A 76 -24.52 -5.18 -14.49
CA VAL A 76 -23.36 -5.22 -13.60
C VAL A 76 -23.56 -6.30 -12.55
N GLY A 77 -22.71 -7.33 -12.57
CA GLY A 77 -22.65 -8.33 -11.51
C GLY A 77 -21.97 -7.79 -10.24
N ALA A 78 -22.25 -8.42 -9.11
CA ALA A 78 -21.63 -8.09 -7.83
C ALA A 78 -20.10 -8.13 -7.84
N GLY A 79 -19.46 -7.16 -7.17
CA GLY A 79 -18.00 -7.08 -7.02
C GLY A 79 -17.33 -6.16 -8.04
N PHE A 80 -17.84 -4.94 -8.20
CA PHE A 80 -17.24 -3.94 -9.08
C PHE A 80 -16.73 -2.75 -8.24
N TRP A 81 -15.46 -2.80 -7.83
CA TRP A 81 -14.80 -1.61 -7.27
C TRP A 81 -14.33 -0.73 -8.42
N TYR A 82 -14.94 0.45 -8.58
CA TYR A 82 -14.40 1.51 -9.43
C TYR A 82 -13.08 1.99 -8.82
N GLN A 83 -11.97 1.77 -9.52
CA GLN A 83 -10.70 2.45 -9.24
C GLN A 83 -10.60 3.63 -10.17
N ASP A 84 -10.43 4.83 -9.61
CA ASP A 84 -10.15 6.02 -10.40
C ASP A 84 -8.73 5.91 -10.95
N PRO A 85 -8.50 6.00 -12.28
CA PRO A 85 -7.14 6.01 -12.84
C PRO A 85 -6.61 7.43 -13.08
N VAL A 86 -7.39 8.47 -12.79
CA VAL A 86 -7.01 9.85 -13.07
C VAL A 86 -6.34 10.41 -11.83
N ALA A 87 -5.13 10.93 -12.00
CA ALA A 87 -4.43 11.61 -10.93
C ALA A 87 -4.99 13.03 -10.70
N PRO A 88 -4.89 13.56 -9.47
CA PRO A 88 -5.19 14.95 -9.21
C PRO A 88 -4.36 15.92 -10.04
N SER A 89 -4.88 17.13 -10.22
CA SER A 89 -4.17 18.23 -10.88
C SER A 89 -2.93 18.66 -10.09
N THR A 90 -1.87 19.03 -10.81
CA THR A 90 -0.68 19.66 -10.24
C THR A 90 -1.01 20.97 -9.51
N ILE A 91 -0.29 21.23 -8.41
CA ILE A 91 -0.36 22.47 -7.65
C ILE A 91 0.65 23.46 -8.26
N GLY A 92 0.18 24.63 -8.69
CA GLY A 92 1.03 25.62 -9.38
C GLY A 92 1.47 26.82 -8.53
N ASP A 93 0.98 26.91 -7.29
CA ASP A 93 1.09 28.08 -6.43
C ASP A 93 1.57 27.77 -5.01
N LEU A 94 2.35 26.70 -4.83
CA LEU A 94 3.02 26.42 -3.58
C LEU A 94 3.89 27.62 -3.18
N THR A 95 3.81 28.01 -1.91
CA THR A 95 4.63 29.04 -1.28
C THR A 95 5.28 28.51 0.00
N ALA A 96 6.42 29.09 0.36
CA ALA A 96 7.11 28.84 1.63
C ALA A 96 7.35 30.18 2.34
N ASN A 97 6.72 30.35 3.50
CA ASN A 97 6.73 31.58 4.29
C ASN A 97 7.46 31.33 5.61
N LEU A 98 8.39 32.21 5.97
CA LEU A 98 9.07 32.15 7.27
C LEU A 98 8.08 32.45 8.40
N SER A 99 8.04 31.58 9.42
CA SER A 99 7.25 31.73 10.62
C SER A 99 8.12 31.46 11.85
N GLU A 100 8.77 32.48 12.38
CA GLU A 100 9.78 32.36 13.45
C GLU A 100 10.95 31.45 13.03
N SER A 101 11.12 30.29 13.66
CA SER A 101 12.10 29.25 13.30
C SER A 101 11.53 28.16 12.38
N ASP A 102 10.29 28.32 11.93
CA ASP A 102 9.56 27.32 11.17
C ASP A 102 9.29 27.83 9.75
N ILE A 103 8.93 26.92 8.85
CA ILE A 103 8.48 27.24 7.50
C ILE A 103 7.02 26.85 7.35
N LEU A 104 6.16 27.84 7.07
CA LEU A 104 4.76 27.65 6.72
C LEU A 104 4.64 27.48 5.21
N LEU A 105 4.22 26.30 4.79
CA LEU A 105 3.89 25.99 3.39
C LEU A 105 2.40 26.20 3.15
N GLU A 106 2.05 26.88 2.06
CA GLU A 106 0.66 27.17 1.67
C GLU A 106 0.48 27.00 0.16
N TRP A 107 -0.68 26.49 -0.26
CA TRP A 107 -1.04 26.27 -1.66
C TRP A 107 -2.56 26.32 -1.87
N SER A 108 -3.03 26.34 -3.13
CA SER A 108 -4.46 26.20 -3.44
C SER A 108 -4.91 24.75 -3.53
N HIS A 109 -6.21 24.51 -3.29
CA HIS A 109 -6.79 23.18 -3.45
C HIS A 109 -6.57 22.61 -4.86
N ALA A 110 -6.01 21.40 -4.93
CA ALA A 110 -5.96 20.62 -6.16
C ALA A 110 -7.37 20.16 -6.57
N ARG A 111 -7.51 19.75 -7.83
CA ARG A 111 -8.76 19.24 -8.40
C ARG A 111 -8.58 17.79 -8.82
N ASP A 112 -9.63 17.03 -8.66
CA ASP A 112 -9.71 15.63 -9.07
C ASP A 112 -11.15 15.34 -9.54
N ASN A 113 -11.34 14.31 -10.35
CA ASN A 113 -12.67 13.92 -10.83
C ASN A 113 -13.51 13.19 -9.79
N VAL A 114 -12.90 12.66 -8.72
CA VAL A 114 -13.60 12.05 -7.59
C VAL A 114 -13.37 12.85 -6.32
N ALA A 115 -12.13 12.90 -5.82
CA ALA A 115 -11.81 13.58 -4.58
C ALA A 115 -10.29 13.68 -4.36
N ILE A 116 -9.89 14.69 -3.58
CA ILE A 116 -8.57 14.72 -2.94
C ILE A 116 -8.68 14.02 -1.59
N ASP A 117 -7.79 13.06 -1.30
CA ASP A 117 -7.70 12.42 0.02
C ASP A 117 -6.77 13.19 0.97
N HIS A 118 -5.57 13.52 0.50
CA HIS A 118 -4.57 14.29 1.24
C HIS A 118 -3.50 14.89 0.32
N TYR A 119 -2.60 15.68 0.89
CA TYR A 119 -1.39 16.19 0.27
C TYR A 119 -0.17 15.59 0.94
N VAL A 120 0.82 15.21 0.15
CA VAL A 120 2.11 14.67 0.60
C VAL A 120 3.17 15.76 0.45
N ILE A 121 3.89 16.04 1.52
CA ILE A 121 4.93 17.07 1.56
C ILE A 121 6.28 16.37 1.45
N TYR A 122 7.09 16.85 0.52
CA TYR A 122 8.45 16.38 0.29
C TYR A 122 9.44 17.50 0.60
N ARG A 123 10.57 17.13 1.21
CA ARG A 123 11.63 18.06 1.58
C ARG A 123 12.99 17.51 1.24
N ALA A 124 13.84 18.35 0.65
CA ALA A 124 15.24 18.05 0.44
C ALA A 124 16.13 19.24 0.83
N THR A 125 17.43 19.00 0.95
CA THR A 125 18.46 20.04 1.15
C THR A 125 19.16 20.45 -0.14
N GLN A 126 18.76 19.83 -1.27
CA GLN A 126 19.21 20.21 -2.60
C GLN A 126 18.03 20.82 -3.39
N PRO A 127 18.27 21.90 -4.14
CA PRO A 127 17.27 22.41 -5.07
C PRO A 127 17.06 21.42 -6.22
N TYR A 128 15.92 21.50 -6.91
CA TYR A 128 15.59 20.68 -8.08
C TYR A 128 15.65 19.16 -7.80
N PHE A 129 15.16 18.74 -6.64
CA PHE A 129 15.06 17.33 -6.28
C PHE A 129 13.76 16.73 -6.84
N GLU A 130 13.78 15.43 -7.13
CA GLU A 130 12.56 14.71 -7.50
C GLU A 130 11.89 14.15 -6.25
N ALA A 131 10.57 14.35 -6.11
CA ALA A 131 9.82 13.82 -4.98
C ALA A 131 9.65 12.29 -5.07
N ALA A 132 10.66 11.55 -4.62
CA ALA A 132 10.58 10.11 -4.41
C ALA A 132 10.01 9.82 -3.02
N GLY A 133 9.16 8.79 -2.87
CA GLY A 133 8.40 8.50 -1.64
C GLY A 133 9.18 8.48 -0.31
N GLY A 134 10.52 8.33 -0.33
CA GLY A 134 11.38 8.40 0.85
C GLY A 134 11.68 9.82 1.36
N ASP A 135 11.50 10.86 0.54
CA ASP A 135 11.80 12.25 0.89
C ASP A 135 10.60 12.98 1.50
N SER A 136 9.52 12.25 1.78
CA SER A 136 8.34 12.82 2.42
C SER A 136 8.56 13.04 3.91
N ILE A 137 8.16 14.21 4.40
CA ILE A 137 8.21 14.56 5.83
C ILE A 137 6.85 14.46 6.52
N GLY A 138 5.78 14.21 5.75
CA GLY A 138 4.42 14.11 6.27
C GLY A 138 3.36 14.41 5.23
N GLY A 139 2.12 14.48 5.69
CA GLY A 139 0.96 14.82 4.87
C GLY A 139 -0.14 15.53 5.65
N THR A 140 -1.02 16.21 4.95
CA THR A 140 -2.15 16.95 5.52
C THR A 140 -3.39 16.84 4.63
N LYS A 141 -4.57 16.98 5.22
CA LYS A 141 -5.84 17.13 4.46
C LYS A 141 -6.12 18.59 4.08
N GLY A 142 -5.55 19.54 4.81
CA GLY A 142 -5.67 20.96 4.52
C GLY A 142 -4.68 21.41 3.44
N THR A 143 -4.69 22.69 3.12
CA THR A 143 -3.79 23.30 2.12
C THR A 143 -2.63 24.06 2.76
N THR A 144 -2.28 23.69 3.99
CA THR A 144 -1.22 24.31 4.79
C THR A 144 -0.43 23.24 5.54
N TYR A 145 0.89 23.40 5.64
CA TYR A 145 1.76 22.54 6.43
C TYR A 145 2.85 23.36 7.12
N LEU A 146 3.04 23.15 8.42
CA LEU A 146 4.09 23.82 9.20
C LEU A 146 5.26 22.87 9.42
N ASP A 147 6.42 23.20 8.84
CA ASP A 147 7.66 22.47 9.05
C ASP A 147 8.45 23.11 10.19
N LEU A 148 8.49 22.43 11.33
CA LEU A 148 9.05 22.94 12.57
C LEU A 148 10.58 22.95 12.51
N SER A 149 11.19 24.02 13.04
CA SER A 149 12.65 24.19 13.12
C SER A 149 13.35 24.11 11.75
N ALA A 150 12.62 24.42 10.68
CA ALA A 150 13.11 24.36 9.31
C ALA A 150 13.71 25.69 8.81
N ALA A 151 13.91 26.65 9.71
CA ALA A 151 14.60 27.91 9.43
C ALA A 151 15.59 28.27 10.55
N GLY A 152 16.41 29.28 10.29
CA GLY A 152 17.42 29.80 11.21
C GLY A 152 18.80 29.15 11.08
N SER A 153 19.02 28.28 10.09
CA SER A 153 20.30 27.60 9.85
C SER A 153 20.94 28.04 8.54
N THR A 154 21.99 28.86 8.62
CA THR A 154 22.77 29.24 7.42
C THR A 154 23.56 28.09 6.78
N LEU A 155 23.53 26.90 7.39
CA LEU A 155 24.21 25.69 6.90
C LEU A 155 23.27 24.73 6.18
N THR A 156 21.96 24.89 6.35
CA THR A 156 20.97 23.95 5.82
C THR A 156 19.80 24.75 5.30
N ASN A 157 19.65 24.75 3.98
CA ASN A 157 18.49 25.31 3.32
C ASN A 157 17.55 24.17 2.97
N TYR A 158 16.24 24.35 3.17
CA TYR A 158 15.24 23.37 2.78
C TYR A 158 14.46 23.79 1.54
N PHE A 159 14.21 22.80 0.69
CA PHE A 159 13.42 22.91 -0.53
C PHE A 159 12.24 21.95 -0.47
N TYR A 160 11.11 22.39 -1.02
CA TYR A 160 9.83 21.72 -0.87
C TYR A 160 9.10 21.54 -2.18
N VAL A 161 8.41 20.41 -2.26
CA VAL A 161 7.42 20.07 -3.27
C VAL A 161 6.23 19.45 -2.56
N VAL A 162 5.02 19.70 -3.07
CA VAL A 162 3.79 19.08 -2.58
C VAL A 162 3.10 18.33 -3.71
N ARG A 163 2.62 17.12 -3.42
CA ARG A 163 1.81 16.33 -4.36
C ARG A 163 0.45 16.05 -3.75
N ALA A 164 -0.62 16.24 -4.52
CA ALA A 164 -1.96 15.81 -4.13
C ALA A 164 -2.12 14.31 -4.37
N ALA A 165 -2.83 13.64 -3.46
CA ALA A 165 -3.16 12.21 -3.53
C ALA A 165 -4.67 12.02 -3.49
N ASP A 166 -5.18 11.11 -4.30
CA ASP A 166 -6.59 10.72 -4.29
C ASP A 166 -6.82 9.41 -3.47
N PRO A 167 -8.09 9.02 -3.22
CA PRO A 167 -8.40 7.76 -2.54
C PRO A 167 -8.01 6.49 -3.31
N SER A 168 -7.81 6.58 -4.63
CA SER A 168 -7.38 5.47 -5.50
C SER A 168 -5.86 5.33 -5.58
N ARG A 169 -5.12 6.12 -4.80
CA ARG A 169 -3.64 6.16 -4.71
C ARG A 169 -2.96 6.70 -5.97
N ASN A 170 -3.65 7.48 -6.78
CA ASN A 170 -2.99 8.29 -7.79
C ASN A 170 -2.35 9.51 -7.12
N LEU A 171 -1.15 9.85 -7.56
CA LEU A 171 -0.41 11.03 -7.12
C LEU A 171 -0.32 12.02 -8.28
N ALA A 172 -0.58 13.28 -7.99
CA ALA A 172 -0.30 14.38 -8.92
C ALA A 172 1.20 14.44 -9.26
N GLU A 173 1.54 15.16 -10.32
CA GLU A 173 2.91 15.62 -10.55
C GLU A 173 3.36 16.57 -9.44
N ASP A 174 4.68 16.77 -9.36
CA ASP A 174 5.31 17.71 -8.44
C ASP A 174 4.74 19.12 -8.62
N SER A 175 4.47 19.82 -7.52
CA SER A 175 4.15 21.24 -7.56
C SER A 175 5.29 22.07 -8.13
N ASN A 176 5.06 23.38 -8.30
CA ASN A 176 6.21 24.28 -8.34
C ASN A 176 7.07 24.09 -7.08
N GLN A 177 8.39 24.16 -7.24
CA GLN A 177 9.32 24.00 -6.14
C GLN A 177 9.56 25.34 -5.45
N VAL A 178 9.57 25.32 -4.12
CA VAL A 178 9.91 26.47 -3.27
C VAL A 178 11.03 26.10 -2.30
N GLY A 179 11.64 27.08 -1.66
CA GLY A 179 12.62 26.84 -0.63
C GLY A 179 12.88 28.09 0.20
N GLU A 180 13.41 27.88 1.39
CA GLU A 180 13.94 28.94 2.22
C GLU A 180 15.45 29.07 1.99
N PHE A 181 16.01 30.25 2.28
CA PHE A 181 17.44 30.50 2.14
C PHE A 181 17.95 31.41 3.26
N ASP A 182 18.57 30.81 4.26
CA ASP A 182 19.28 31.55 5.31
C ASP A 182 20.68 31.97 4.86
N ARG A 183 20.89 33.28 4.74
CA ARG A 183 22.20 33.85 4.38
C ARG A 183 22.86 34.41 5.63
N GLY A 184 24.07 33.95 5.93
CA GLY A 184 24.91 34.63 6.91
C GLY A 184 25.23 36.04 6.39
N THR A 185 24.80 37.09 7.11
CA THR A 185 25.34 38.43 6.89
C THR A 185 26.77 38.41 7.41
N MET A 186 27.73 37.97 6.59
CA MET A 186 29.13 38.22 6.85
C MET A 186 29.28 39.74 6.93
N GLY A 187 29.36 40.25 8.16
CA GLY A 187 29.61 41.65 8.44
C GLY A 187 30.93 42.03 7.80
N GLY A 188 30.88 42.59 6.59
CA GLY A 188 32.01 43.30 6.03
C GLY A 188 32.32 44.49 6.93
N PRO A 189 33.61 44.78 7.22
CA PRO A 189 33.95 45.99 7.95
C PRO A 189 33.42 47.21 7.18
N LYS A 190 32.72 48.08 7.90
CA LYS A 190 32.38 49.44 7.42
C LYS A 190 33.63 50.30 7.33
#